data_AF-A0A7Z8ZU55-F1
#
_entry.id   AF-A0A7Z8ZU55-F1
#
_cell.length_a   1.000
_cell.length_b   1.000
_cell.length_c   1.000
_cell.angle_alpha   90.00
_cell.angle_beta   90.00
_cell.angle_gamma   90.00
#
_symmetry.space_group_name_H-M   'P 1'
#
loop_
_entity.id
_entity.type
_entity.pdbx_description
1 polymer ?
#
loop_
_entity_poly.entity_id
_entity_poly.type
_entity_poly.pdbx_seq_one_letter_code
_entity_poly.pdbx_strand_id
1 'polypeptide(L)'
;MERSQLTWEEVSQYEEVKGYGQQVWKHQGEYYLVREEGGIATQRVVYNLPNELFQLLDSGRKSLLEIDFYVKNNCWPPNISQEEADRLFLRDNPELLENDVDNQKLFTRKELEELLPKGSLILASSDSD
;
A
#
# COMPACT_ATOMS: atom_id res chain seq x y z
N MET A 1 10.25 -0.95 -8.41
CA MET A 1 10.49 -1.13 -9.85
C MET A 1 11.01 0.16 -10.48
N GLU A 2 11.71 0.06 -11.61
CA GLU A 2 12.24 1.23 -12.32
C GLU A 2 11.15 1.92 -13.16
N ARG A 3 11.17 3.25 -13.17
CA ARG A 3 10.37 4.06 -14.07
C ARG A 3 10.86 3.84 -15.51
N SER A 4 9.94 3.78 -16.46
CA SER A 4 10.31 3.79 -17.87
C SER A 4 10.88 5.16 -18.25
N GLN A 5 11.73 5.19 -19.28
CA GLN A 5 12.17 6.44 -19.91
C GLN A 5 11.11 7.01 -20.87
N LEU A 6 10.05 6.23 -21.15
CA LEU A 6 8.95 6.61 -22.03
C LEU A 6 8.04 7.65 -21.38
N THR A 7 7.54 8.60 -22.16
CA THR A 7 6.54 9.57 -21.70
C THR A 7 5.12 9.06 -21.92
N TRP A 8 4.16 9.73 -21.27
CA TRP A 8 2.75 9.48 -21.52
C TRP A 8 2.35 9.73 -22.98
N GLU A 9 2.88 10.78 -23.61
CA GLU A 9 2.60 11.11 -25.00
C GLU A 9 3.01 9.96 -25.94
N GLU A 10 4.15 9.32 -25.68
CA GLU A 10 4.61 8.15 -26.42
C GLU A 10 3.70 6.93 -26.19
N VAL A 11 3.43 6.59 -24.93
CA VAL A 11 2.64 5.40 -24.57
C VAL A 11 1.17 5.53 -24.99
N SER A 12 0.62 6.75 -25.02
CA SER A 12 -0.77 7.00 -25.43
C SER A 12 -1.07 6.60 -26.87
N GLN A 13 -0.03 6.39 -27.70
CA GLN A 13 -0.16 5.91 -29.08
C GLN A 13 -0.16 4.37 -29.18
N TYR A 14 0.08 3.66 -28.07
CA TYR A 14 0.11 2.19 -28.01
C TYR A 14 -1.30 1.60 -27.91
N GLU A 15 -1.39 0.26 -27.88
CA GLU A 15 -2.67 -0.43 -27.69
C GLU A 15 -3.11 -0.31 -26.22
N GLU A 16 -4.24 0.36 -25.98
CA GLU A 16 -4.87 0.37 -24.66
C GLU A 16 -5.47 -1.02 -24.36
N VAL A 17 -5.05 -1.63 -23.26
CA VAL A 17 -5.63 -2.88 -22.79
C VAL A 17 -6.98 -2.57 -22.12
N LYS A 18 -8.07 -3.02 -22.74
CA LYS A 18 -9.43 -2.77 -22.25
C LYS A 18 -9.68 -3.43 -20.90
N GLY A 19 -10.52 -2.80 -20.08
CA GLY A 19 -10.86 -3.27 -18.74
C GLY A 19 -10.05 -2.64 -17.60
N TYR A 20 -9.00 -1.86 -17.91
CA TYR A 20 -8.11 -1.27 -16.91
C TYR A 20 -8.11 0.27 -16.89
N GLY A 21 -9.18 0.91 -17.39
CA GLY A 21 -9.40 2.36 -17.23
C GLY A 21 -8.27 3.26 -17.76
N GLN A 22 -7.71 2.96 -18.94
CA GLN A 22 -6.57 3.69 -19.54
C GLN A 22 -5.26 3.63 -18.74
N GLN A 23 -5.12 2.68 -17.80
CA GLN A 23 -3.89 2.52 -17.01
C GLN A 23 -2.94 1.48 -17.59
N VAL A 24 -3.41 0.53 -18.41
CA VAL A 24 -2.57 -0.55 -18.95
C VAL A 24 -2.49 -0.45 -20.47
N TRP A 25 -1.26 -0.47 -20.98
CA TRP A 25 -0.94 -0.28 -22.40
C TRP A 25 -0.01 -1.39 -22.88
N LYS A 26 -0.06 -1.73 -24.17
CA LYS A 26 0.73 -2.79 -24.76
C LYS A 26 1.41 -2.34 -26.05
N HIS A 27 2.69 -2.65 -26.17
CA HIS A 27 3.45 -2.43 -27.40
C HIS A 27 4.49 -3.52 -27.60
N GLN A 28 4.52 -4.12 -28.79
CA GLN A 28 5.50 -5.16 -29.16
C GLN A 28 5.60 -6.35 -28.19
N GLY A 29 4.49 -6.70 -27.53
CA GLY A 29 4.45 -7.80 -26.56
C GLY A 29 4.80 -7.41 -25.12
N GLU A 30 5.29 -6.19 -24.91
CA GLU A 30 5.55 -5.61 -23.60
C GLU A 30 4.34 -4.83 -23.09
N TYR A 31 4.20 -4.78 -21.76
CA TYR A 31 3.12 -4.08 -21.08
C TYR A 31 3.65 -2.88 -20.29
N TYR A 32 2.81 -1.86 -20.16
CA TYR A 32 3.12 -0.62 -19.48
C TYR A 32 1.98 -0.24 -18.55
N LEU A 33 2.32 0.25 -17.36
CA LEU A 33 1.39 0.82 -16.39
C LEU A 33 1.56 2.34 -16.37
N VAL A 34 0.49 3.07 -16.63
CA VAL A 34 0.43 4.53 -16.55
C VAL A 34 -0.24 4.92 -15.24
N ARG A 35 0.43 5.80 -14.49
CA ARG A 35 -0.03 6.29 -13.20
C ARG A 35 -0.04 7.79 -13.15
N GLU A 36 -0.99 8.34 -12.41
CA GLU A 36 -1.01 9.74 -12.05
C GLU A 36 -0.24 9.93 -10.74
N GLU A 37 0.88 10.65 -10.80
CA GLU A 37 1.74 10.94 -9.65
C GLU A 37 1.91 12.44 -9.47
N GLY A 38 2.07 12.88 -8.22
CA GLY A 38 2.13 14.30 -7.86
C GLY A 38 0.89 14.72 -7.08
N GLY A 39 1.05 15.73 -6.22
CA GLY A 39 -0.04 16.29 -5.43
C GLY A 39 -0.80 17.37 -6.21
N ILE A 40 -0.34 18.61 -6.09
CA ILE A 40 -0.97 19.79 -6.72
C ILE A 40 -0.76 19.80 -8.25
N ALA A 41 0.37 19.28 -8.72
CA ALA A 41 0.67 19.14 -10.14
C ALA A 41 0.82 17.66 -10.50
N THR A 42 -0.31 17.04 -10.86
CA THR A 42 -0.37 15.64 -11.29
C THR A 42 0.28 15.48 -12.66
N GLN A 43 1.17 14.51 -12.79
CA GLN A 43 1.80 14.09 -14.04
C GLN A 43 1.55 12.60 -14.28
N ARG A 44 1.47 12.20 -15.55
CA ARG A 44 1.39 10.79 -15.92
C ARG A 44 2.78 10.20 -16.04
N VAL A 45 3.05 9.20 -15.21
CA VAL A 45 4.31 8.47 -15.16
C VAL A 45 4.10 7.07 -15.72
N VAL A 46 5.04 6.64 -16.57
CA VAL A 46 5.02 5.32 -17.20
C VAL A 46 5.96 4.38 -16.45
N TYR A 47 5.47 3.19 -16.16
CA TYR A 47 6.25 2.08 -15.65
C TYR A 47 6.20 0.92 -16.63
N ASN A 48 7.31 0.23 -16.80
CA ASN A 48 7.30 -1.07 -17.45
C ASN A 48 6.52 -2.04 -16.54
N LEU A 49 5.59 -2.79 -17.10
CA LEU A 49 4.81 -3.79 -16.38
C LEU A 49 5.26 -5.18 -16.86
N PRO A 50 6.12 -5.90 -16.10
CA PRO A 50 6.54 -7.24 -16.43
C PRO A 50 5.35 -8.15 -16.74
N ASN A 51 5.49 -9.02 -17.74
CA ASN A 51 4.43 -9.93 -18.15
C ASN A 51 3.91 -10.77 -16.96
N GLU A 52 4.77 -11.19 -16.03
CA GLU A 52 4.35 -11.91 -14.81
C GLU A 52 3.34 -11.12 -13.96
N LEU A 53 3.57 -9.81 -13.78
CA LEU A 53 2.64 -8.94 -13.05
C LEU A 53 1.36 -8.71 -13.84
N PHE A 54 1.45 -8.57 -15.17
CA PHE A 54 0.26 -8.48 -16.03
C PHE A 54 -0.58 -9.76 -15.96
N GLN A 55 0.03 -10.95 -15.96
CA GLN A 55 -0.71 -12.22 -15.84
C GLN A 55 -1.43 -12.36 -14.49
N LEU A 56 -0.85 -11.85 -13.39
CA LEU A 56 -1.52 -11.80 -12.10
C LEU A 56 -2.74 -10.87 -12.12
N LEU A 57 -2.62 -9.74 -12.81
CA LEU A 57 -3.71 -8.80 -13.01
C LEU A 57 -4.82 -9.39 -13.88
N ASP A 58 -4.47 -9.96 -15.04
CA ASP A 58 -5.41 -10.48 -16.04
C ASP A 58 -6.15 -11.73 -15.55
N SER A 59 -5.49 -12.56 -14.75
CA SER A 59 -6.12 -13.70 -14.07
C SER A 59 -6.99 -13.32 -12.86
N GLY A 60 -7.01 -12.04 -12.46
CA GLY A 60 -7.71 -11.55 -11.28
C GLY A 60 -7.11 -12.01 -9.94
N ARG A 61 -5.91 -12.61 -9.96
CA ARG A 61 -5.16 -12.98 -8.74
C ARG A 61 -4.66 -11.76 -7.97
N LYS A 62 -4.43 -10.66 -8.68
CA LYS A 62 -4.08 -9.35 -8.12
C LYS A 62 -4.95 -8.28 -8.76
N SER A 63 -5.41 -7.35 -7.93
CA SER A 63 -6.12 -6.17 -8.39
C SER A 63 -5.16 -5.14 -8.98
N LEU A 64 -5.69 -4.21 -9.79
CA LEU A 64 -4.91 -3.09 -10.32
C LEU A 64 -4.29 -2.24 -9.20
N LEU A 65 -4.99 -2.10 -8.07
CA LEU A 65 -4.50 -1.41 -6.88
C LEU A 65 -3.28 -2.13 -6.26
N GLU A 66 -3.30 -3.46 -6.17
CA GLU A 66 -2.16 -4.22 -5.66
C GLU A 66 -0.95 -4.16 -6.60
N ILE A 67 -1.18 -4.20 -7.91
CA ILE A 67 -0.12 -4.01 -8.91
C ILE A 67 0.47 -2.61 -8.81
N ASP A 68 -0.39 -1.59 -8.71
CA ASP A 68 0.01 -0.18 -8.52
C ASP A 68 0.92 -0.02 -7.30
N PHE A 69 0.48 -0.57 -6.15
CA PHE A 69 1.24 -0.57 -4.92
C PHE A 69 2.59 -1.29 -5.09
N TYR A 70 2.62 -2.45 -5.74
CA TYR A 70 3.85 -3.20 -5.97
C TYR A 70 4.85 -2.45 -6.86
N VAL A 71 4.37 -1.85 -7.96
CA VAL A 71 5.24 -1.09 -8.87
C VAL A 71 5.88 0.10 -8.13
N LYS A 72 5.14 0.74 -7.21
CA LYS A 72 5.62 1.88 -6.41
C LYS A 72 6.56 1.48 -5.28
N ASN A 73 6.17 0.50 -4.47
CA ASN A 73 6.85 0.16 -3.21
C ASN A 73 7.77 -1.04 -3.31
N ASN A 74 7.75 -1.76 -4.45
CA ASN A 74 8.51 -2.98 -4.69
C ASN A 74 8.19 -4.11 -3.69
N CYS A 75 6.98 -4.12 -3.14
CA CYS A 75 6.44 -5.13 -2.24
C CYS A 75 4.91 -5.20 -2.41
N TRP A 76 4.30 -6.34 -2.09
CA TRP A 76 2.84 -6.43 -2.09
C TRP A 76 2.25 -5.64 -0.92
N PRO A 77 1.04 -5.07 -1.06
CA PRO A 77 0.39 -4.47 0.09
C PRO A 77 0.20 -5.54 1.17
N PRO A 78 0.35 -5.17 2.44
CA PRO A 78 0.18 -6.09 3.56
C PRO A 78 -1.22 -6.73 3.51
N ASN A 79 -1.29 -8.02 3.79
CA ASN A 79 -2.57 -8.73 3.93
C ASN A 79 -3.10 -8.69 5.37
N ILE A 80 -2.87 -7.58 6.06
CA ILE A 80 -3.34 -7.32 7.42
C ILE A 80 -4.14 -6.02 7.42
N SER A 81 -5.09 -5.90 8.35
CA SER A 81 -5.86 -4.66 8.50
C SER A 81 -4.95 -3.50 8.93
N GLN A 82 -5.38 -2.27 8.68
CA GLN A 82 -4.69 -1.09 9.21
C GLN A 82 -4.55 -1.19 10.74
N GLU A 83 -5.60 -1.63 11.43
CA GLU A 83 -5.58 -1.85 12.87
C GLU A 83 -4.48 -2.84 13.30
N GLU A 84 -4.33 -3.97 12.61
CA GLU A 84 -3.28 -4.94 12.94
C GLU A 84 -1.88 -4.39 12.60
N ALA A 85 -1.76 -3.62 11.52
CA ALA A 85 -0.50 -2.95 11.17
C ALA A 85 -0.11 -1.91 12.25
N ASP A 86 -1.08 -1.12 12.73
CA ASP A 86 -0.89 -0.14 13.81
C ASP A 86 -0.50 -0.86 15.11
N ARG A 87 -1.16 -1.98 15.43
CA ARG A 87 -0.80 -2.81 16.59
C ARG A 87 0.62 -3.36 16.51
N LEU A 88 1.05 -3.85 15.34
CA LEU A 88 2.43 -4.32 15.15
C LEU A 88 3.43 -3.17 15.33
N PHE A 89 3.17 -2.02 14.71
CA PHE A 89 4.01 -0.83 14.85
C PHE A 89 4.14 -0.37 16.31
N LEU A 90 3.03 -0.34 17.06
CA LEU A 90 3.02 0.07 18.47
C LEU A 90 3.65 -0.96 19.40
N ARG A 91 3.62 -2.26 19.06
CA ARG A 91 4.38 -3.29 19.80
C ARG A 91 5.90 -3.10 19.65
N ASP A 92 6.34 -2.64 18.49
CA ASP A 92 7.75 -2.32 18.23
C ASP A 92 8.18 -0.96 18.83
N ASN A 93 7.23 -0.08 19.14
CA ASN A 93 7.44 1.27 19.67
C ASN A 93 6.50 1.56 20.87
N PRO A 94 6.63 0.79 21.98
CA PRO A 94 5.68 0.86 23.11
C PRO A 94 5.67 2.21 23.84
N GLU A 95 6.71 3.04 23.69
CA GLU A 95 6.74 4.41 24.21
C GLU A 95 5.63 5.30 23.63
N LEU A 96 5.14 4.98 22.42
CA LEU A 96 4.03 5.71 21.79
C LEU A 96 2.66 5.37 22.40
N LEU A 97 2.60 4.35 23.26
CA LEU A 97 1.41 4.01 24.06
C LEU A 97 1.34 4.83 25.35
N GLU A 98 2.42 5.50 25.76
CA GLU A 98 2.44 6.28 26.99
C GLU A 98 1.58 7.54 26.85
N ASN A 99 0.56 7.64 27.70
CA ASN A 99 -0.37 8.77 27.73
C ASN A 99 -1.16 9.01 26.42
N ASP A 100 -1.23 8.02 25.54
CA ASP A 100 -2.00 8.10 24.29
C ASP A 100 -3.25 7.19 24.37
N VAL A 101 -4.42 7.82 24.50
CA VAL A 101 -5.69 7.11 24.65
C VAL A 101 -6.06 6.30 23.42
N ASP A 102 -5.79 6.84 22.22
CA ASP A 102 -6.26 6.22 20.98
C ASP A 102 -5.37 5.03 20.60
N ASN A 103 -4.06 5.12 20.81
CA ASN A 103 -3.16 3.98 20.67
C ASN A 103 -3.47 2.89 21.70
N GLN A 104 -3.80 3.26 22.95
CA GLN A 104 -4.15 2.28 23.99
C GLN A 104 -5.46 1.53 23.70
N LYS A 105 -6.45 2.17 23.05
CA LYS A 105 -7.70 1.51 22.63
C LYS A 105 -7.52 0.36 21.64
N LEU A 106 -6.36 0.26 20.99
CA LEU A 106 -6.04 -0.85 20.07
C LEU A 106 -5.65 -2.14 20.80
N PHE A 107 -5.46 -2.10 22.11
CA PHE A 107 -4.97 -3.22 22.90
C PHE A 107 -5.88 -3.52 24.08
N THR A 108 -5.92 -4.79 24.46
CA THR A 108 -6.56 -5.18 25.72
C THR A 108 -5.76 -4.64 26.91
N ARG A 109 -6.40 -4.51 28.07
CA ARG A 109 -5.73 -4.04 29.28
C ARG A 109 -4.51 -4.90 29.62
N LYS A 110 -4.62 -6.21 29.44
CA LYS A 110 -3.51 -7.16 29.68
C LYS A 110 -2.33 -6.92 28.74
N GLU A 111 -2.58 -6.69 27.44
CA GLU A 111 -1.51 -6.38 26.49
C GLU A 111 -0.79 -5.08 26.86
N LEU A 112 -1.53 -4.05 27.33
CA LEU A 112 -0.93 -2.79 27.77
C LEU A 112 -0.05 -2.97 29.03
N GLU A 113 -0.46 -3.83 29.97
CA GLU A 113 0.34 -4.18 31.15
C GLU A 113 1.66 -4.90 30.78
N GLU A 114 1.68 -5.63 29.66
CA GLU A 114 2.87 -6.31 29.14
C GLU A 114 3.78 -5.37 28.32
N LEU A 115 3.19 -4.42 27.57
CA LEU A 115 3.92 -3.52 26.68
C LEU A 115 4.49 -2.28 27.39
N LEU A 116 3.74 -1.70 28.34
CA LEU A 116 4.13 -0.46 29.01
C LEU A 116 5.10 -0.72 30.18
N PRO A 117 5.95 0.26 30.53
CA PRO A 117 6.75 0.20 31.75
C PRO A 117 5.89 -0.01 33.01
N LYS A 118 6.45 -0.70 34.00
CA LYS A 118 5.75 -0.96 35.26
C LYS A 118 5.37 0.34 35.96
N GLY A 119 4.07 0.51 36.23
CA GLY A 119 3.51 1.70 36.87
C GLY A 119 3.01 2.77 35.90
N SER A 120 3.12 2.54 34.59
CA SER A 120 2.50 3.39 33.57
C SER A 120 0.98 3.41 33.70
N LEU A 121 0.38 4.55 33.34
CA LEU A 121 -1.06 4.75 33.37
C LEU A 121 -1.72 4.08 32.15
N ILE A 122 -2.73 3.26 32.43
CA ILE A 122 -3.66 2.74 31.42
C ILE A 122 -4.89 3.64 31.44
N LEU A 123 -5.03 4.45 30.40
CA LEU A 123 -6.08 5.44 30.21
C LEU A 123 -7.30 4.87 29.49
N ALA A 124 -7.08 3.90 28.59
CA ALA A 124 -8.12 3.18 27.88
C ALA A 124 -7.64 1.76 27.52
N SER A 125 -8.57 0.89 27.14
CA SER A 125 -8.25 -0.39 26.50
C SER A 125 -9.41 -0.83 25.62
N SER A 126 -9.15 -1.73 24.67
CA SER A 126 -10.15 -2.27 23.74
C SER A 126 -11.26 -3.08 24.43
N ASP A 127 -10.99 -3.56 25.65
CA ASP A 127 -11.83 -4.43 26.46
C ASP A 127 -12.39 -3.73 27.71
N SER A 128 -12.24 -2.40 27.81
CA SER A 128 -12.93 -1.59 28.83
C SER A 128 -14.26 -1.08 28.26
N ASP A 129 -15.34 -1.22 29.04
CA ASP A 129 -16.71 -0.75 28.72
C ASP A 129 -16.80 0.79 28.56
#